data_AF-A0A3N2PEV3-F1
#
_entry.id   AF-A0A3N2PEV3-F1
#
_cell.length_a   1.000
_cell.length_b   1.000
_cell.length_c   1.000
_cell.angle_alpha   90.00
_cell.angle_beta   90.00
_cell.angle_gamma   90.00
#
_symmetry.space_group_name_H-M   'P 1'
#
loop_
_entity.id
_entity.type
_entity.pdbx_description
1 polymer ?
#
loop_
_entity_poly.entity_id
_entity_poly.type
_entity_poly.pdbx_seq_one_letter_code
_entity_poly.pdbx_strand_id
1 'polypeptide(L)'
;MVPWDESAWCDPGSVEEWVARAQRRHGGRDAAHAELHAREHYAWMVRVRATRIELFAEMCRRRDVPVPHTVGELLLCLARLGLFEVTDEGDGDPWVRPRLDRDPLDVLPLSPRERELELRAQRDDQAVLVAIAIRRLAQRTRRRWRRRVVTTSLPNLANAAGVTVEQARRSLDDLAEFTGLGVTPARSAEALRLTVPWPDFRLRFPFTELPAPEHAI
;
A
#
# COMPACT_ATOMS: atom_id res chain seq x y z
N MET A 1 -22.08 -10.82 2.06
CA MET A 1 -22.74 -10.45 3.33
C MET A 1 -21.68 -9.80 4.19
N VAL A 2 -21.95 -8.64 4.80
CA VAL A 2 -20.97 -7.94 5.64
C VAL A 2 -20.87 -8.70 6.97
N PRO A 3 -19.67 -9.01 7.48
CA PRO A 3 -19.52 -9.74 8.74
C PRO A 3 -19.64 -8.78 9.94
N TRP A 4 -20.86 -8.30 10.20
CA TRP A 4 -21.14 -7.23 11.17
C TRP A 4 -20.54 -7.45 12.57
N ASP A 5 -20.54 -8.69 13.04
CA ASP A 5 -20.11 -9.08 14.39
C ASP A 5 -18.62 -9.49 14.48
N GLU A 6 -17.90 -9.55 13.35
CA GLU A 6 -16.47 -9.87 13.37
C GLU A 6 -15.66 -8.72 13.96
N SER A 7 -14.48 -9.04 14.50
CA SER A 7 -13.54 -8.06 15.04
C SER A 7 -13.17 -7.02 13.98
N ALA A 8 -13.30 -5.74 14.31
CA ALA A 8 -12.83 -4.64 13.46
C ALA A 8 -11.31 -4.68 13.25
N TRP A 9 -10.58 -5.22 14.22
CA TRP A 9 -9.13 -5.29 14.22
C TRP A 9 -8.71 -6.72 13.92
N CYS A 10 -8.35 -6.99 12.67
CA CYS A 10 -7.88 -8.31 12.26
C CYS A 10 -6.51 -8.61 12.87
N ASP A 11 -6.33 -9.84 13.34
CA ASP A 11 -5.02 -10.39 13.67
C ASP A 11 -4.24 -10.64 12.36
N PRO A 12 -3.01 -10.11 12.21
CA PRO A 12 -2.17 -10.42 11.06
C PRO A 12 -1.65 -11.87 10.99
N GLY A 13 -1.99 -12.71 11.97
CA GLY A 13 -1.53 -14.09 12.08
C GLY A 13 -0.14 -14.20 12.70
N SER A 14 0.37 -15.43 12.77
CA SER A 14 1.70 -15.71 13.35
C SER A 14 2.84 -15.33 12.40
N VAL A 15 3.99 -14.92 12.93
CA VAL A 15 5.18 -14.64 12.11
C VAL A 15 5.63 -15.88 11.32
N GLU A 16 5.38 -17.07 11.85
CA GLU A 16 5.66 -18.37 11.22
C GLU A 16 4.84 -18.56 9.94
N GLU A 17 3.58 -18.13 9.90
CA GLU A 17 2.76 -18.17 8.68
C GLU A 17 3.32 -17.27 7.58
N TRP A 18 3.82 -16.09 7.95
CA TRP A 18 4.46 -15.15 7.02
C TRP A 18 5.75 -15.75 6.44
N VAL A 19 6.61 -16.32 7.30
CA VAL A 19 7.84 -16.99 6.90
C VAL A 19 7.53 -18.16 5.97
N ALA A 20 6.59 -19.03 6.34
CA ALA A 20 6.21 -20.17 5.52
C ALA A 20 5.67 -19.74 4.15
N ARG A 21 4.88 -18.66 4.09
CA ARG A 21 4.35 -18.09 2.83
C ARG A 21 5.46 -17.48 1.97
N ALA A 22 6.44 -16.80 2.58
CA ALA A 22 7.60 -16.25 1.89
C ALA A 22 8.50 -17.36 1.31
N GLN A 23 8.79 -18.39 2.10
CA GLN A 23 9.59 -19.54 1.70
C GLN A 23 8.93 -20.31 0.54
N ARG A 24 7.61 -20.57 0.62
CA ARG A 24 6.84 -21.21 -0.47
C ARG A 24 6.94 -20.45 -1.79
N ARG A 25 6.93 -19.12 -1.75
CA ARG A 25 7.04 -18.27 -2.96
C ARG A 25 8.46 -18.15 -3.52
N HIS A 26 9.48 -18.35 -2.70
CA HIS A 26 10.88 -18.07 -3.05
C HIS A 26 11.80 -19.29 -2.89
N GLY A 27 11.32 -20.47 -3.31
CA GLY A 27 12.08 -21.72 -3.21
C GLY A 27 13.50 -21.65 -3.80
N GLY A 28 14.47 -22.21 -3.08
CA GLY A 28 15.87 -22.34 -3.51
C GLY A 28 16.84 -21.43 -2.74
N ARG A 29 17.78 -20.80 -3.46
CA ARG A 29 18.95 -20.09 -2.87
C ARG A 29 18.61 -18.81 -2.09
N ASP A 30 17.42 -18.24 -2.29
CA ASP A 30 17.00 -16.97 -1.67
C ASP A 30 16.16 -17.21 -0.39
N ALA A 31 15.99 -18.45 0.08
CA ALA A 31 15.07 -18.81 1.18
C ALA A 31 15.41 -18.11 2.52
N ALA A 32 16.68 -18.08 2.91
CA ALA A 32 17.12 -17.40 4.13
C ALA A 32 16.89 -15.88 4.07
N HIS A 33 17.07 -15.29 2.88
CA HIS A 33 16.80 -13.87 2.66
C HIS A 33 15.28 -13.60 2.71
N ALA A 34 14.48 -14.46 2.08
CA ALA A 34 13.02 -14.36 2.12
C ALA A 34 12.45 -14.48 3.54
N GLU A 35 13.03 -15.35 4.38
CA GLU A 35 12.66 -15.45 5.79
C GLU A 35 13.01 -14.18 6.59
N LEU A 36 14.25 -13.68 6.48
CA LEU A 36 14.67 -12.45 7.16
C LEU A 36 13.70 -11.31 6.85
N HIS A 37 13.42 -11.11 5.56
CA HIS A 37 12.47 -10.10 5.11
C HIS A 37 11.05 -10.32 5.61
N ALA A 38 10.56 -11.57 5.64
CA ALA A 38 9.23 -11.86 6.17
C ALA A 38 9.11 -11.46 7.65
N ARG A 39 10.16 -11.73 8.45
CA ARG A 39 10.20 -11.35 9.87
C ARG A 39 10.31 -9.84 10.06
N GLU A 40 11.18 -9.18 9.31
CA GLU A 40 11.32 -7.71 9.36
C GLU A 40 10.02 -7.02 8.96
N HIS A 41 9.37 -7.51 7.90
CA HIS A 41 8.13 -6.97 7.41
C HIS A 41 6.96 -7.22 8.38
N TYR A 42 6.88 -8.41 8.98
CA TYR A 42 5.92 -8.70 10.04
C TYR A 42 6.07 -7.74 11.22
N ALA A 43 7.30 -7.58 11.75
CA ALA A 43 7.57 -6.70 12.88
C ALA A 43 7.25 -5.24 12.56
N TRP A 44 7.56 -4.78 11.34
CA TRP A 44 7.18 -3.45 10.87
C TRP A 44 5.66 -3.29 10.80
N MET A 45 4.96 -4.24 10.19
CA MET A 45 3.51 -4.17 9.99
C MET A 45 2.75 -4.21 11.33
N VAL A 46 3.15 -5.05 12.29
CA VAL A 46 2.56 -5.06 13.64
C VAL A 46 2.71 -3.70 14.32
N ARG A 47 3.90 -3.07 14.25
CA ARG A 47 4.10 -1.72 14.79
C ARG A 47 3.21 -0.68 14.10
N VAL A 48 3.18 -0.69 12.77
CA VAL A 48 2.36 0.25 11.99
C VAL A 48 0.88 0.08 12.32
N ARG A 49 0.39 -1.16 12.44
CA ARG A 49 -1.00 -1.44 12.84
C ARG A 49 -1.32 -0.91 14.22
N ALA A 50 -0.49 -1.20 15.22
CA ALA A 50 -0.69 -0.71 16.58
C ALA A 50 -0.80 0.83 16.60
N THR A 51 0.14 1.51 15.93
CA THR A 51 0.12 2.97 15.80
C THR A 51 -1.12 3.49 15.08
N ARG A 52 -1.58 2.81 14.01
CA ARG A 52 -2.80 3.19 13.29
C ARG A 52 -4.06 3.01 14.15
N ILE A 53 -4.13 1.95 14.96
CA ILE A 53 -5.24 1.72 15.89
C ILE A 53 -5.24 2.80 16.98
N GLU A 54 -4.08 3.14 17.55
CA GLU A 54 -3.95 4.21 18.54
C GLU A 54 -4.38 5.58 17.98
N LEU A 55 -3.94 5.91 16.75
CA LEU A 55 -4.35 7.13 16.06
C LEU A 55 -5.86 7.11 15.79
N PHE A 56 -6.42 5.98 15.37
CA PHE A 56 -7.87 5.86 15.17
C PHE A 56 -8.65 6.05 16.47
N ALA A 57 -8.21 5.43 17.57
CA ALA A 57 -8.82 5.60 18.88
C ALA A 57 -8.75 7.06 19.35
N GLU A 58 -7.65 7.76 19.05
CA GLU A 58 -7.51 9.19 19.31
C GLU A 58 -8.46 10.04 18.46
N MET A 59 -8.63 9.70 17.18
CA MET A 59 -9.63 10.35 16.31
C MET A 59 -11.06 10.15 16.85
N CYS A 60 -11.38 8.96 17.34
CA CYS A 60 -12.66 8.66 17.99
C CYS A 60 -12.88 9.56 19.21
N ARG A 61 -11.88 9.67 20.11
CA ARG A 61 -11.94 10.55 21.28
C ARG A 61 -12.17 12.01 20.92
N ARG A 62 -11.49 12.53 19.89
CA ARG A 62 -11.63 13.93 19.43
C ARG A 62 -13.03 14.25 18.89
N ARG A 63 -13.80 13.24 18.49
CA ARG A 63 -15.16 13.37 17.95
C ARG A 63 -16.23 12.83 18.88
N ASP A 64 -15.86 12.47 20.12
CA ASP A 64 -16.76 11.91 21.13
C ASP A 64 -17.55 10.70 20.59
N VAL A 65 -16.85 9.80 19.88
CA VAL A 65 -17.41 8.54 19.39
C VAL A 65 -16.68 7.35 20.02
N PRO A 66 -17.36 6.22 20.27
CA PRO A 66 -16.71 5.03 20.82
C PRO A 66 -15.69 4.46 19.83
N VAL A 67 -14.61 3.89 20.38
CA VAL A 67 -13.66 3.11 19.59
C VAL A 67 -14.35 1.80 19.18
N PRO A 68 -14.38 1.44 17.89
CA PRO A 68 -15.06 0.25 17.44
C PRO A 68 -14.28 -1.01 17.79
N HIS A 69 -15.00 -2.07 18.13
CA HIS A 69 -14.51 -3.42 18.35
C HIS A 69 -15.03 -4.39 17.29
N THR A 70 -16.21 -4.13 16.70
CA THR A 70 -16.78 -4.92 15.61
C THR A 70 -16.80 -4.17 14.28
N VAL A 71 -16.93 -4.91 13.17
CA VAL A 71 -17.08 -4.33 11.83
C VAL A 71 -18.29 -3.37 11.77
N GLY A 72 -19.40 -3.73 12.40
CA GLY A 72 -20.58 -2.85 12.46
C GLY A 72 -20.30 -1.54 13.19
N GLU A 73 -19.64 -1.60 14.35
CA GLU A 73 -19.23 -0.41 15.08
C GLU A 73 -18.24 0.44 14.28
N LEU A 74 -17.33 -0.19 13.54
CA LEU A 74 -16.37 0.51 12.68
C LEU A 74 -17.08 1.28 11.57
N LEU A 75 -18.04 0.66 10.86
CA LEU A 75 -18.79 1.31 9.79
C LEU A 75 -19.60 2.50 10.32
N LEU A 76 -20.27 2.34 11.46
CA LEU A 76 -20.98 3.44 12.12
C LEU A 76 -20.03 4.56 12.57
N CYS A 77 -18.86 4.22 13.10
CA CYS A 77 -17.83 5.19 13.46
C CYS A 77 -17.35 5.97 12.23
N LEU A 78 -17.02 5.28 11.13
CA LEU A 78 -16.57 5.90 9.90
C LEU A 78 -17.65 6.80 9.26
N ALA A 79 -18.93 6.42 9.39
CA ALA A 79 -20.05 7.27 9.00
C ALA A 79 -20.13 8.55 9.84
N ARG A 80 -19.98 8.45 11.17
CA ARG A 80 -19.92 9.61 12.07
C ARG A 80 -18.72 10.51 11.81
N LEU A 81 -17.59 9.94 11.37
CA LEU A 81 -16.42 10.70 10.92
C LEU A 81 -16.60 11.34 9.53
N GLY A 82 -17.70 11.03 8.84
CA GLY A 82 -18.05 11.63 7.55
C GLY A 82 -17.37 10.96 6.35
N LEU A 83 -16.81 9.77 6.52
CA LEU A 83 -16.19 8.98 5.44
C LEU A 83 -17.21 8.11 4.68
N PHE A 84 -18.30 7.73 5.33
CA PHE A 84 -19.36 6.93 4.75
C PHE A 84 -20.72 7.57 4.99
N GLU A 85 -21.65 7.25 4.12
CA GLU A 85 -23.08 7.47 4.29
C GLU A 85 -23.74 6.13 4.57
N VAL A 86 -24.66 6.13 5.54
CA VAL A 86 -25.44 4.96 5.92
C VAL A 86 -26.89 5.29 5.62
N THR A 87 -27.55 4.50 4.78
CA THR A 87 -28.95 4.68 4.40
C THR A 87 -29.76 3.45 4.77
N ASP A 88 -30.85 3.66 5.51
CA ASP A 88 -31.80 2.61 5.90
C ASP A 88 -32.87 2.36 4.82
N GLU A 89 -32.60 2.76 3.57
CA GLU A 89 -33.51 2.56 2.44
C GLU A 89 -33.46 1.08 1.98
N GLY A 90 -34.22 0.22 2.65
CA GLY A 90 -34.43 -1.18 2.27
C GLY A 90 -35.00 -2.06 3.38
N ASP A 91 -35.66 -3.17 3.02
CA ASP A 91 -35.97 -4.26 3.95
C ASP A 91 -34.68 -5.07 4.19
N GLY A 92 -33.96 -4.80 5.28
CA GLY A 92 -32.74 -5.55 5.65
C GLY A 92 -31.65 -4.72 6.34
N ASP A 93 -30.39 -5.13 6.17
CA ASP A 93 -29.20 -4.46 6.71
C ASP A 93 -29.00 -3.06 6.07
N PRO A 94 -28.49 -2.07 6.83
CA PRO A 94 -28.28 -0.71 6.32
C PRO A 94 -27.26 -0.69 5.18
N TRP A 95 -27.56 0.10 4.13
CA TRP A 95 -26.64 0.30 3.01
C TRP A 95 -25.55 1.28 3.41
N VAL A 96 -24.29 0.88 3.25
CA VAL A 96 -23.12 1.70 3.56
C VAL A 96 -22.39 2.08 2.27
N ARG A 97 -22.22 3.38 2.01
CA ARG A 97 -21.59 3.89 0.78
C ARG A 97 -20.46 4.88 1.11
N PRO A 98 -19.28 4.77 0.47
CA PRO A 98 -18.19 5.71 0.71
C PRO A 98 -18.53 7.11 0.16
N ARG A 99 -18.17 8.15 0.90
CA ARG A 99 -18.32 9.56 0.48
C ARG A 99 -17.14 10.01 -0.37
N LEU A 100 -17.20 9.67 -1.65
CA LEU A 100 -16.14 10.01 -2.63
C LEU A 100 -16.13 11.51 -3.00
N ASP A 101 -17.10 12.29 -2.53
CA ASP A 101 -17.20 13.74 -2.72
C ASP A 101 -16.20 14.54 -1.83
N ARG A 102 -15.46 13.86 -0.95
CA ARG A 102 -14.57 14.49 0.04
C ARG A 102 -13.24 13.78 0.12
N ASP A 103 -12.18 14.55 0.39
CA ASP A 103 -10.89 13.98 0.77
C ASP A 103 -10.96 13.46 2.22
N PRO A 104 -10.63 12.18 2.49
CA PRO A 104 -10.54 11.65 3.84
C PRO A 104 -9.71 12.52 4.81
N LEU A 105 -8.63 13.14 4.32
CA LEU A 105 -7.75 13.99 5.12
C LEU A 105 -8.35 15.34 5.51
N ASP A 106 -9.45 15.73 4.86
CA ASP A 106 -10.21 16.94 5.20
C ASP A 106 -11.31 16.68 6.23
N VAL A 107 -11.82 15.44 6.30
CA VAL A 107 -12.94 15.10 7.21
C VAL A 107 -12.48 14.46 8.52
N LEU A 108 -11.38 13.70 8.46
CA LEU A 108 -10.82 13.03 9.63
C LEU A 108 -10.31 14.06 10.66
N PRO A 109 -10.51 13.83 11.97
CA PRO A 109 -10.08 14.73 13.03
C PRO A 109 -8.56 14.60 13.32
N LEU A 110 -7.76 14.71 12.28
CA LEU A 110 -6.30 14.72 12.34
C LEU A 110 -5.80 16.11 12.72
N SER A 111 -4.77 16.16 13.55
CA SER A 111 -3.98 17.38 13.73
C SER A 111 -3.20 17.71 12.45
N PRO A 112 -2.76 18.97 12.25
CA PRO A 112 -1.96 19.34 11.09
C PRO A 112 -0.72 18.46 10.88
N ARG A 113 -0.06 18.09 11.98
CA ARG A 113 1.12 17.21 11.95
C ARG A 113 0.78 15.79 11.54
N GLU A 114 -0.29 15.20 12.07
CA GLU A 114 -0.72 13.84 11.69
C GLU A 114 -1.16 13.79 10.22
N ARG A 115 -1.86 14.83 9.74
CA ARG A 115 -2.22 14.96 8.33
C ARG A 115 -1.00 15.02 7.44
N GLU A 116 0.02 15.79 7.81
CA GLU A 116 1.27 15.86 7.06
C GLU A 116 2.01 14.51 7.04
N LEU A 117 2.06 13.81 8.18
CA LEU A 117 2.66 12.47 8.26
C LEU A 117 1.93 11.45 7.39
N GLU A 118 0.60 11.45 7.40
CA GLU A 118 -0.22 10.55 6.57
C GLU A 118 -0.05 10.87 5.08
N LEU A 119 0.00 12.15 4.70
CA LEU A 119 0.30 12.57 3.32
C LEU A 119 1.66 12.08 2.85
N ARG A 120 2.68 12.11 3.72
CA ARG A 120 4.01 11.58 3.42
C ARG A 120 3.98 10.06 3.29
N ALA A 121 3.34 9.36 4.23
CA ALA A 121 3.20 7.91 4.18
C ALA A 121 2.50 7.43 2.89
N GLN A 122 1.42 8.10 2.48
CA GLN A 122 0.75 7.79 1.21
C GLN A 122 1.64 8.01 -0.01
N ARG A 123 2.51 9.02 0.00
CA ARG A 123 3.49 9.25 -1.08
C ARG A 123 4.56 8.15 -1.10
N ASP A 124 5.05 7.75 0.05
CA ASP A 124 6.03 6.66 0.19
C ASP A 124 5.43 5.33 -0.32
N ASP A 125 4.19 5.02 0.07
CA ASP A 125 3.46 3.83 -0.39
C ASP A 125 3.29 3.86 -1.93
N GLN A 126 2.91 5.00 -2.51
CA GLN A 126 2.82 5.18 -3.96
C GLN A 126 4.18 4.94 -4.65
N ALA A 127 5.27 5.48 -4.10
CA ALA A 127 6.61 5.27 -4.63
C ALA A 127 7.03 3.80 -4.59
N VAL A 128 6.71 3.09 -3.52
CA VAL A 128 6.94 1.64 -3.39
C VAL A 128 6.16 0.85 -4.45
N LEU A 129 4.86 1.14 -4.64
CA LEU A 129 4.03 0.48 -5.66
C LEU A 129 4.59 0.68 -7.07
N VAL A 130 5.00 1.92 -7.40
CA VAL A 130 5.64 2.24 -8.68
C VAL A 130 6.97 1.50 -8.83
N ALA A 131 7.81 1.46 -7.79
CA ALA A 131 9.07 0.73 -7.82
C ALA A 131 8.88 -0.78 -8.05
N ILE A 132 7.87 -1.38 -7.40
CA ILE A 132 7.50 -2.78 -7.60
C ILE A 132 7.08 -3.02 -9.07
N ALA A 133 6.28 -2.13 -9.65
CA ALA A 133 5.88 -2.21 -11.05
C ALA A 133 7.10 -2.11 -12.00
N ILE A 134 8.00 -1.16 -11.77
CA ILE A 134 9.26 -1.00 -12.54
C ILE A 134 10.10 -2.27 -12.46
N ARG A 135 10.27 -2.83 -11.26
CA ARG A 135 11.01 -4.08 -11.06
C ARG A 135 10.40 -5.23 -11.85
N ARG A 136 9.08 -5.42 -11.79
CA ARG A 136 8.38 -6.47 -12.55
C ARG A 136 8.59 -6.32 -14.05
N LEU A 137 8.50 -5.09 -14.57
CA LEU A 137 8.80 -4.79 -15.97
C LEU A 137 10.26 -5.10 -16.30
N ALA A 138 11.21 -4.68 -15.45
CA ALA A 138 12.63 -4.93 -15.63
C ALA A 138 12.95 -6.43 -15.64
N GLN A 139 12.33 -7.25 -14.78
CA GLN A 139 12.55 -8.70 -14.75
C GLN A 139 12.26 -9.39 -16.09
N ARG A 140 11.29 -8.88 -16.87
CA ARG A 140 10.93 -9.40 -18.19
C ARG A 140 11.92 -9.03 -19.29
N THR A 141 12.84 -8.09 -19.05
CA THR A 141 13.80 -7.66 -20.07
C THR A 141 15.04 -8.57 -20.11
N ARG A 142 15.74 -8.58 -21.26
CA ARG A 142 16.96 -9.38 -21.40
C ARG A 142 18.03 -8.90 -20.40
N ARG A 143 18.74 -9.86 -19.80
CA ARG A 143 19.84 -9.57 -18.87
C ARG A 143 20.93 -8.78 -19.60
N ARG A 144 21.18 -7.54 -19.15
CA ARG A 144 22.44 -6.84 -19.39
C ARG A 144 23.18 -6.76 -18.05
N TRP A 145 24.51 -6.79 -18.10
CA TRP A 145 25.34 -6.69 -16.90
C TRP A 145 25.00 -5.40 -16.14
N ARG A 146 24.74 -5.51 -14.82
CA ARG A 146 24.50 -4.44 -13.83
C ARG A 146 23.32 -3.47 -14.04
N ARG A 147 22.64 -3.49 -15.19
CA ARG A 147 21.49 -2.60 -15.48
C ARG A 147 20.45 -3.30 -16.34
N ARG A 148 19.19 -2.88 -16.19
CA ARG A 148 18.08 -3.29 -17.05
C ARG A 148 17.45 -2.05 -17.68
N VAL A 149 17.05 -2.17 -18.95
CA VAL A 149 16.38 -1.09 -19.68
C VAL A 149 14.94 -1.50 -19.91
N VAL A 150 14.01 -0.68 -19.45
CA VAL A 150 12.56 -0.85 -19.66
C VAL A 150 12.08 0.30 -20.54
N THR A 151 11.30 -0.02 -21.57
CA THR A 151 10.55 0.98 -22.33
C THR A 151 9.08 0.78 -22.01
N THR A 152 8.41 1.83 -21.53
CA THR A 152 6.99 1.84 -21.17
C THR A 152 6.39 3.20 -21.50
N SER A 153 5.16 3.49 -21.08
CA SER A 153 4.58 4.84 -21.02
C SER A 153 4.15 5.14 -19.59
N LEU A 154 3.94 6.42 -19.27
CA LEU A 154 3.48 6.83 -17.94
C LEU A 154 2.09 6.22 -17.60
N PRO A 155 1.10 6.22 -18.52
CA PRO A 155 -0.19 5.56 -18.27
C PRO A 155 -0.06 4.06 -18.02
N ASN A 156 0.78 3.35 -18.78
CA ASN A 156 0.98 1.92 -18.59
C ASN A 156 1.66 1.59 -17.26
N LEU A 157 2.61 2.44 -16.84
CA LEU A 157 3.27 2.29 -15.54
C LEU A 157 2.29 2.56 -14.39
N ALA A 158 1.50 3.64 -14.48
CA ALA A 158 0.48 4.00 -13.50
C ALA A 158 -0.54 2.88 -13.31
N ASN A 159 -1.06 2.34 -14.42
CA ASN A 159 -1.97 1.19 -14.40
C ASN A 159 -1.32 -0.06 -13.79
N ALA A 160 -0.05 -0.36 -14.13
CA ALA A 160 0.65 -1.52 -13.57
C ALA A 160 0.94 -1.39 -12.06
N ALA A 161 0.97 -0.17 -11.54
CA ALA A 161 1.17 0.14 -10.12
C ALA A 161 -0.16 0.38 -9.36
N GLY A 162 -1.29 0.53 -10.07
CA GLY A 162 -2.58 0.83 -9.45
C GLY A 162 -2.70 2.28 -8.93
N VAL A 163 -1.99 3.22 -9.56
CA VAL A 163 -1.99 4.64 -9.18
C VAL A 163 -2.40 5.52 -10.36
N THR A 164 -2.67 6.80 -10.11
CA THR A 164 -2.92 7.78 -11.18
C THR A 164 -1.63 8.14 -11.94
N VAL A 165 -1.76 8.68 -13.15
CA VAL A 165 -0.63 9.15 -13.96
C VAL A 165 0.22 10.20 -13.23
N GLU A 166 -0.43 11.09 -12.47
CA GLU A 166 0.25 12.15 -11.71
C GLU A 166 1.00 11.59 -10.48
N GLN A 167 0.40 10.61 -9.79
CA GLN A 167 1.11 9.89 -8.73
C GLN A 167 2.32 9.13 -9.28
N ALA A 168 2.17 8.41 -10.39
CA ALA A 168 3.27 7.72 -11.04
C ALA A 168 4.40 8.66 -11.46
N ARG A 169 4.07 9.87 -11.95
CA ARG A 169 5.05 10.90 -12.31
C ARG A 169 5.87 11.33 -11.11
N ARG A 170 5.19 11.78 -10.04
CA ARG A 170 5.85 12.24 -8.81
C ARG A 170 6.72 11.13 -8.20
N SER A 171 6.18 9.91 -8.12
CA SER A 171 6.95 8.76 -7.63
C SER A 171 8.18 8.43 -8.48
N LEU A 172 8.16 8.67 -9.80
CA LEU A 172 9.35 8.49 -10.64
C LEU A 172 10.45 9.50 -10.31
N ASP A 173 10.09 10.76 -10.02
CA ASP A 173 11.03 11.80 -9.62
C ASP A 173 11.67 11.44 -8.27
N ASP A 174 10.86 11.04 -7.29
CA ASP A 174 11.33 10.59 -5.98
C ASP A 174 12.26 9.36 -6.10
N LEU A 175 11.88 8.36 -6.90
CA LEU A 175 12.69 7.15 -7.09
C LEU A 175 14.01 7.45 -7.81
N ALA A 176 14.03 8.39 -8.75
CA ALA A 176 15.26 8.77 -9.46
C ALA A 176 16.31 9.31 -8.49
N GLU A 177 15.90 10.10 -7.49
CA GLU A 177 16.77 10.70 -6.49
C GLU A 177 17.43 9.65 -5.58
N PHE A 178 16.65 8.70 -5.06
CA PHE A 178 17.14 7.79 -3.99
C PHE A 178 17.64 6.43 -4.46
N THR A 179 17.30 6.01 -5.69
CA THR A 179 17.57 4.64 -6.16
C THR A 179 18.56 4.56 -7.32
N GLY A 180 18.94 5.70 -7.90
CA GLY A 180 19.76 5.73 -9.12
C GLY A 180 19.00 5.25 -10.37
N LEU A 181 17.66 5.27 -10.33
CA LEU A 181 16.79 5.01 -11.46
C LEU A 181 16.98 6.13 -12.50
N GLY A 182 17.45 5.77 -13.69
CA GLY A 182 17.52 6.71 -14.80
C GLY A 182 16.17 6.81 -15.51
N VAL A 183 15.56 8.00 -15.56
CA VAL A 183 14.32 8.26 -16.29
C VAL A 183 14.64 9.18 -17.46
N THR A 184 14.42 8.73 -18.69
CA THR A 184 14.54 9.59 -19.88
C THR A 184 13.34 9.45 -20.78
N PRO A 185 12.91 10.52 -21.47
CA PRO A 185 11.94 10.39 -22.55
C PRO A 185 12.50 9.43 -23.62
N ALA A 186 11.65 8.60 -24.19
CA ALA A 186 12.00 7.73 -25.31
C ALA A 186 11.68 8.44 -26.64
N ARG A 187 11.95 7.75 -27.76
CA ARG A 187 11.85 8.34 -29.11
C ARG A 187 10.43 8.72 -29.54
N SER A 188 9.39 8.24 -28.84
CA SER A 188 8.00 8.67 -29.05
C SER A 188 7.53 9.55 -27.89
N ALA A 189 6.64 10.51 -28.19
CA ALA A 189 6.19 11.54 -27.26
C ALA A 189 5.59 11.01 -25.94
N GLU A 190 5.10 9.78 -25.94
CA GLU A 190 4.45 9.16 -24.77
C GLU A 190 5.28 8.06 -24.10
N ALA A 191 6.41 7.68 -24.70
CA ALA A 191 7.22 6.58 -24.17
C ALA A 191 8.30 7.09 -23.21
N LEU A 192 8.49 6.33 -22.15
CA LEU A 192 9.50 6.49 -21.11
C LEU A 192 10.51 5.35 -21.23
N ARG A 193 11.78 5.70 -21.14
CA ARG A 193 12.89 4.76 -21.00
C ARG A 193 13.42 4.82 -19.58
N LEU A 194 13.33 3.70 -18.88
CA LEU A 194 13.83 3.53 -17.53
C LEU A 194 15.13 2.70 -17.56
N THR A 195 16.17 3.20 -16.90
CA THR A 195 17.44 2.51 -16.67
C THR A 195 17.51 2.11 -15.21
N VAL A 196 17.28 0.83 -14.94
CA VAL A 196 17.12 0.27 -13.60
C VAL A 196 18.45 -0.36 -13.14
N PRO A 197 19.04 0.08 -12.01
CA PRO A 197 20.21 -0.57 -11.42
C PRO A 197 19.92 -2.03 -11.01
N TRP A 198 20.81 -2.97 -11.32
CA TRP A 198 20.57 -4.39 -11.04
C TRP A 198 21.83 -5.07 -10.48
N PRO A 199 21.75 -5.89 -9.41
CA PRO A 199 20.54 -6.37 -8.73
C PRO A 199 20.00 -5.42 -7.64
N ASP A 200 20.67 -4.31 -7.33
CA ASP A 200 20.38 -3.47 -6.16
C ASP A 200 18.91 -3.00 -6.10
N PHE A 201 18.33 -2.57 -7.23
CA PHE A 201 16.93 -2.17 -7.27
C PHE A 201 15.98 -3.35 -6.99
N ARG A 202 16.35 -4.58 -7.42
CA ARG A 202 15.60 -5.80 -7.05
C ARG A 202 15.65 -6.02 -5.54
N LEU A 203 16.82 -5.83 -4.93
CA LEU A 203 17.02 -6.12 -3.50
C LEU A 203 16.37 -5.07 -2.60
N ARG A 204 16.26 -3.81 -3.06
CA ARG A 204 15.56 -2.73 -2.36
C ARG A 204 14.04 -2.82 -2.47
N PHE A 205 13.53 -3.38 -3.57
CA PHE A 205 12.09 -3.62 -3.76
C PHE A 205 11.80 -5.12 -3.99
N PRO A 206 12.18 -5.99 -3.04
CA PRO A 206 12.31 -7.44 -3.27
C PRO A 206 10.99 -8.16 -3.51
N PHE A 207 9.88 -7.66 -2.98
CA PHE A 207 8.62 -8.41 -2.99
C PHE A 207 7.49 -7.64 -3.68
N THR A 208 6.58 -8.39 -4.30
CA THR A 208 5.15 -8.09 -4.15
C THR A 208 4.92 -8.01 -2.65
N GLU A 209 4.51 -6.88 -2.08
CA GLU A 209 4.04 -6.81 -0.68
C GLU A 209 3.37 -8.14 -0.35
N LEU A 210 3.89 -8.88 0.63
CA LEU A 210 3.20 -10.09 1.04
C LEU A 210 1.92 -9.53 1.66
N PRO A 211 0.74 -9.64 1.00
CA PRO A 211 -0.47 -9.22 1.67
C PRO A 211 -0.52 -10.07 2.93
N ALA A 212 -0.86 -9.40 4.03
CA ALA A 212 -1.06 -10.08 5.29
C ALA A 212 -1.97 -11.32 5.05
N PRO A 213 -1.71 -12.47 5.68
CA PRO A 213 -2.41 -13.73 5.41
C PRO A 213 -3.93 -13.60 5.34
N GLU A 214 -4.52 -12.71 6.13
CA GLU A 214 -5.94 -12.39 6.15
C GLU A 214 -6.45 -11.65 4.89
N HIS A 215 -5.57 -10.96 4.17
CA HIS A 215 -5.86 -10.25 2.91
C HIS A 215 -5.47 -11.08 1.68
N ALA A 216 -5.05 -12.32 1.88
CA ALA A 216 -4.69 -13.25 0.83
C ALA A 216 -5.92 -13.99 0.29
N ILE A 217 -6.84 -13.26 -0.34
CA ILE A 217 -7.96 -13.83 -1.09
C ILE A 217 -7.49 -14.21 -2.49
#